data_AF-A0A9W8XXR1-F1
#
_entry.id   AF-A0A9W8XXR1-F1
#
_cell.length_a   1.000
_cell.length_b   1.000
_cell.length_c   1.000
_cell.angle_alpha   90.00
_cell.angle_beta   90.00
_cell.angle_gamma   90.00
#
_symmetry.space_group_name_H-M   'P 1'
#
loop_
_entity.id
_entity.type
_entity.pdbx_description
1 polymer ?
#
loop_
_entity_poly.entity_id
_entity_poly.type
_entity_poly.pdbx_seq_one_letter_code
_entity_poly.pdbx_strand_id
1 'polypeptide(L)'
;MFQHLETLQSTSSSAIVLAKTLEDINRDLNVKLTELKQELHVQESQYEKLKHDFANRLVENDRLKQERDSLVGDKMVHQFFTDRYDYIVKQYLLPYAQEKCLQFDERTGETLDFVLIPLLQNAREAGILRDQVQTLQQELLVREKKIGVISDEQFAQDFRTLASHIKTLSRLLRPQEDVDVFESLGPCTLASGVASQHWSGRAGRKLFIEAWTWSNLLQRVFRSPFTIFGTESKTISNLWSSMFESQHCHGWPRPSFSCEIWRRTTTEQLVAVVDENIITHGKANGHYLYLEQCVVDARADTMRAIETKLALIAPTIGSSYVCQIVDKAFTLAMHMSLQRSRLQVTFPKIGDSFSNTEMKPLRIADEDPGNGIVVSIVNPGLTKWGNVHGRILDHRYNIVPALVQIQTLV
;
A
#
# COMPACT_ATOMS: atom_id res chain seq x y z
N MET A 1 36.32 42.86 141.36
CA MET A 1 37.39 42.82 140.33
C MET A 1 37.83 41.40 139.93
N PHE A 2 37.46 40.34 140.65
CA PHE A 2 37.73 38.94 140.24
C PHE A 2 36.60 38.25 139.44
N GLN A 3 35.37 38.78 139.42
CA GLN A 3 34.22 38.21 138.67
C GLN A 3 34.15 38.58 137.18
N HIS A 4 35.08 39.39 136.66
CA HIS A 4 35.15 39.75 135.23
C HIS A 4 36.21 38.95 134.46
N LEU A 5 36.97 38.09 135.13
CA LEU A 5 37.97 37.20 134.52
C LEU A 5 37.40 35.80 134.19
N GLU A 6 36.40 35.30 134.92
CA GLU A 6 35.75 34.00 134.64
C GLU A 6 34.80 34.04 133.42
N THR A 7 34.21 35.20 133.10
CA THR A 7 33.31 35.36 131.94
C THR A 7 34.06 35.43 130.60
N LEU A 8 35.35 35.81 130.62
CA LEU A 8 36.23 35.78 129.44
C LEU A 8 36.86 34.38 129.22
N GLN A 9 36.99 33.55 130.26
CA GLN A 9 37.40 32.14 130.12
C GLN A 9 36.28 31.23 129.59
N SER A 10 35.01 31.48 129.97
CA SER A 10 33.85 30.73 129.47
C SER A 10 33.52 31.02 128.00
N THR A 11 33.64 32.27 127.56
CA THR A 11 33.49 32.65 126.14
C THR A 11 34.65 32.17 125.27
N SER A 12 35.87 32.09 125.81
CA SER A 12 37.02 31.45 125.15
C SER A 12 36.83 29.94 124.97
N SER A 13 36.33 29.20 125.98
CA SER A 13 36.02 27.77 125.83
C SER A 13 34.90 27.48 124.82
N SER A 14 33.84 28.28 124.80
CA SER A 14 32.75 28.10 123.82
C SER A 14 33.19 28.41 122.39
N ALA A 15 34.03 29.43 122.19
CA ALA A 15 34.65 29.73 120.90
C ALA A 15 35.62 28.63 120.43
N ILE A 16 36.36 28.00 121.35
CA ILE A 16 37.24 26.86 121.04
C ILE A 16 36.44 25.62 120.63
N VAL A 17 35.32 25.33 121.31
CA VAL A 17 34.43 24.23 120.93
C VAL A 17 33.83 24.48 119.55
N LEU A 18 33.29 25.67 119.28
CA LEU A 18 32.76 26.05 117.97
C LEU A 18 33.81 25.99 116.86
N ALA A 19 35.03 26.46 117.11
CA ALA A 19 36.14 26.38 116.16
C ALA A 19 36.49 24.92 115.83
N LYS A 20 36.47 24.03 116.83
CA LYS A 20 36.72 22.60 116.65
C LYS A 20 35.59 21.91 115.88
N THR A 21 34.32 22.22 116.16
CA THR A 21 33.19 21.68 115.39
C THR A 21 33.22 22.18 113.95
N LEU A 22 33.60 23.44 113.71
CA LEU A 22 33.80 24.00 112.38
C LEU A 22 34.95 23.32 111.64
N GLU A 23 36.07 23.03 112.31
CA GLU A 23 37.17 22.26 111.73
C GLU A 23 36.76 20.83 111.36
N ASP A 24 36.01 20.14 112.23
CA ASP A 24 35.54 18.78 111.96
C ASP A 24 34.50 18.74 110.83
N ILE A 25 33.58 19.72 110.76
CA ILE A 25 32.64 19.88 109.64
C ILE A 25 33.40 20.19 108.35
N ASN A 26 34.39 21.08 108.39
CA ASN A 26 35.19 21.42 107.23
C ASN A 26 36.02 20.20 106.78
N ARG A 27 36.51 19.38 107.71
CA ARG A 27 37.19 18.12 107.40
C ARG A 27 36.25 17.12 106.71
N ASP A 28 35.05 16.89 107.26
CA ASP A 28 34.05 15.98 106.67
C ASP A 28 33.58 16.46 105.28
N LEU A 29 33.36 17.76 105.12
CA LEU A 29 33.03 18.36 103.83
C LEU A 29 34.17 18.20 102.82
N ASN A 30 35.43 18.35 103.23
CA ASN A 30 36.57 18.14 102.33
C ASN A 30 36.74 16.66 101.94
N VAL A 31 36.46 15.72 102.84
CA VAL A 31 36.44 14.28 102.52
C VAL A 31 35.35 13.97 101.50
N LYS A 32 34.10 14.38 101.76
CA LYS A 32 32.98 14.20 100.82
C LYS A 32 33.20 14.88 99.48
N LEU A 33 33.79 16.07 99.49
CA LEU A 33 34.14 16.78 98.25
C LEU A 33 35.19 16.00 97.44
N THR A 34 36.13 15.33 98.13
CA THR A 34 37.16 14.50 97.48
C THR A 34 36.55 13.23 96.91
N GLU A 35 35.67 12.56 97.66
CA GLU A 35 34.93 11.38 97.19
C GLU A 35 34.06 11.70 95.96
N LEU A 36 33.29 12.79 96.01
CA LEU A 36 32.45 13.24 94.88
C LEU A 36 33.28 13.60 93.65
N LYS A 37 34.45 14.24 93.83
CA LYS A 37 35.37 14.51 92.71
C LYS A 37 35.91 13.22 92.09
N GLN A 38 36.19 12.21 92.92
CA GLN A 38 36.67 10.92 92.43
C GLN A 38 35.56 10.14 91.72
N GLU A 39 34.33 10.14 92.24
CA GLU A 39 33.17 9.56 91.56
C GLU A 39 32.87 10.26 90.24
N LEU A 40 32.91 11.59 90.21
CA LEU A 40 32.74 12.36 88.97
C LEU A 40 33.79 11.98 87.94
N HIS A 41 35.06 11.86 88.35
CA HIS A 41 36.13 11.45 87.45
C HIS A 41 35.95 10.02 86.91
N VAL A 42 35.47 9.09 87.75
CA VAL A 42 35.13 7.73 87.31
C VAL A 42 33.98 7.74 86.32
N GLN A 43 32.93 8.53 86.57
CA GLN A 43 31.79 8.67 85.66
C GLN A 43 32.20 9.32 84.33
N GLU A 44 33.04 10.34 84.33
CA GLU A 44 33.58 10.96 83.12
C GLU A 44 34.41 9.96 82.31
N SER A 45 35.26 9.16 82.97
CA SER A 45 36.03 8.10 82.31
C SER A 45 35.13 7.03 81.70
N GLN A 46 34.07 6.62 82.40
CA GLN A 46 33.08 5.67 81.88
C GLN A 46 32.30 6.26 80.70
N TYR A 47 31.91 7.53 80.79
CA TYR A 47 31.19 8.22 79.73
C TYR A 47 32.04 8.32 78.45
N GLU A 48 33.31 8.71 78.56
CA GLU A 48 34.19 8.78 77.38
C GLU A 48 34.47 7.40 76.77
N LYS A 49 34.61 6.35 77.59
CA LYS A 49 34.69 4.96 77.08
C LYS A 49 33.42 4.58 76.31
N LEU A 50 32.25 4.82 76.89
CA LEU A 50 30.98 4.48 76.27
C LEU A 50 30.74 5.27 74.98
N LYS A 51 31.13 6.54 74.96
CA LYS A 51 31.08 7.41 73.78
C LYS A 51 32.02 6.92 72.67
N HIS A 52 33.22 6.47 73.02
CA HIS A 52 34.14 5.86 72.07
C HIS A 52 33.60 4.55 71.50
N ASP A 53 33.08 3.67 72.36
CA ASP A 53 32.46 2.40 71.94
C ASP A 53 31.24 2.64 71.04
N PHE A 54 30.43 3.65 71.35
CA PHE A 54 29.29 4.03 70.53
C PHE A 54 29.73 4.54 69.14
N ALA A 55 30.77 5.37 69.08
CA ALA A 55 31.34 5.83 67.81
C ALA A 55 31.89 4.67 66.98
N ASN A 56 32.61 3.72 67.59
CA ASN A 56 33.12 2.54 66.90
C ASN A 56 31.99 1.65 66.36
N ARG A 57 30.91 1.47 67.14
CA ARG A 57 29.73 0.71 66.69
C ARG A 57 28.98 1.39 65.55
N LEU A 58 28.94 2.73 65.51
CA LEU A 58 28.35 3.46 64.38
C LEU A 58 29.13 3.21 63.09
N VAL A 59 30.47 3.33 63.14
CA VAL A 59 31.33 3.07 61.97
C VAL A 59 31.16 1.63 61.47
N GLU A 60 31.13 0.65 62.38
CA GLU A 60 30.94 -0.75 62.01
C GLU A 60 29.54 -1.01 61.43
N ASN A 61 28.50 -0.37 61.98
CA ASN A 61 27.15 -0.48 61.44
C ASN A 61 27.05 0.07 60.01
N ASP A 62 27.72 1.19 59.73
CA ASP A 62 27.75 1.78 58.39
C ASP A 62 28.55 0.92 57.40
N ARG A 63 29.65 0.29 57.84
CA ARG A 63 30.39 -0.69 57.04
C ARG A 63 29.52 -1.89 56.67
N LEU A 64 28.81 -2.48 57.64
CA LEU A 64 27.93 -3.62 57.41
C LEU A 64 26.75 -3.27 56.51
N LYS A 65 26.21 -2.03 56.59
CA LYS A 65 25.18 -1.56 55.65
C LYS A 65 25.71 -1.50 54.22
N GLN A 66 26.91 -0.94 54.00
CA GLN A 66 27.51 -0.89 52.67
C GLN A 66 27.76 -2.28 52.08
N GLU A 67 28.26 -3.22 52.89
CA GLU A 67 28.47 -4.61 52.46
C GLU A 67 27.15 -5.29 52.08
N ARG A 68 26.11 -5.12 52.91
CA ARG A 68 24.77 -5.63 52.61
C ARG A 68 24.24 -5.05 51.29
N ASP A 69 24.36 -3.75 51.08
CA ASP A 69 23.84 -3.09 49.88
C ASP A 69 24.60 -3.53 48.62
N SER A 70 25.91 -3.77 48.72
CA SER A 70 26.71 -4.38 47.64
C SER A 70 26.23 -5.79 47.30
N LEU A 71 26.00 -6.63 48.32
CA LEU A 71 25.52 -8.01 48.12
C LEU A 71 24.10 -8.05 47.52
N VAL A 72 23.25 -7.09 47.87
CA VAL A 72 21.93 -6.94 47.25
C VAL A 72 22.09 -6.55 45.77
N GLY A 73 23.00 -5.63 45.46
CA GLY A 73 23.35 -5.27 44.09
C GLY A 73 23.80 -6.47 43.25
N ASP A 74 24.74 -7.26 43.77
CA ASP A 74 25.27 -8.45 43.08
C ASP A 74 24.19 -9.51 42.85
N LYS A 75 23.30 -9.72 43.84
CA LYS A 75 22.14 -10.63 43.69
C LYS A 75 21.18 -10.16 42.62
N MET A 76 20.88 -8.86 42.55
CA MET A 76 19.99 -8.32 41.50
C MET A 76 20.59 -8.48 40.10
N VAL A 77 21.90 -8.24 39.97
CA VAL A 77 22.61 -8.44 38.70
C VAL A 77 22.60 -9.91 38.29
N HIS A 78 22.89 -10.82 39.23
CA HIS A 78 22.86 -12.26 38.97
C HIS A 78 21.46 -12.75 38.58
N GLN A 79 20.42 -12.28 39.27
CA GLN A 79 19.03 -12.59 38.94
C GLN A 79 18.67 -12.12 37.53
N PHE A 80 19.04 -10.88 37.16
CA PHE A 80 18.79 -10.35 35.83
C PHE A 80 19.44 -11.19 34.71
N PHE A 81 20.70 -11.61 34.89
CA PHE A 81 21.36 -12.48 33.92
C PHE A 81 20.72 -13.86 33.84
N THR A 82 20.29 -14.41 34.99
CA THR A 82 19.59 -15.70 35.06
C THR A 82 18.25 -15.64 34.32
N ASP A 83 17.43 -14.63 34.61
CA ASP A 83 16.11 -14.45 33.97
C ASP A 83 16.25 -14.25 32.46
N ARG A 84 17.26 -13.47 32.03
CA ARG A 84 17.53 -13.26 30.60
C ARG A 84 18.03 -14.53 29.91
N TYR A 85 18.91 -15.28 30.57
CA TYR A 85 19.40 -16.56 30.05
C TYR A 85 18.23 -17.54 29.88
N ASP A 86 17.41 -17.69 30.92
CA ASP A 86 16.20 -18.52 30.92
C ASP A 86 15.24 -18.14 29.79
N TYR A 87 15.00 -16.84 29.60
CA TYR A 87 14.17 -16.34 28.51
C TYR A 87 14.74 -16.72 27.14
N ILE A 88 16.04 -16.49 26.92
CA ILE A 88 16.70 -16.80 25.64
C ILE A 88 16.63 -18.31 25.34
N VAL A 89 16.92 -19.13 26.35
CA VAL A 89 16.88 -20.59 26.23
C VAL A 89 15.47 -21.07 25.92
N LYS A 90 14.47 -20.68 26.71
CA LYS A 90 13.10 -21.17 26.59
C LYS A 90 12.40 -20.68 25.33
N GLN A 91 12.63 -19.44 24.92
CA GLN A 91 11.90 -18.83 23.80
C GLN A 91 12.56 -19.06 22.44
N TYR A 92 13.87 -19.23 22.36
CA TYR A 92 14.58 -19.30 21.08
C TYR A 92 15.38 -20.58 20.92
N LEU A 93 16.24 -20.93 21.89
CA LEU A 93 17.18 -22.04 21.70
C LEU A 93 16.49 -23.39 21.75
N LEU A 94 15.64 -23.63 22.75
CA LEU A 94 14.95 -24.92 22.90
C LEU A 94 13.98 -25.21 21.74
N PRO A 95 13.12 -24.26 21.30
CA PRO A 95 12.26 -24.50 20.15
C PRO A 95 13.05 -24.76 18.87
N TYR A 96 14.13 -24.01 18.63
CA TYR A 96 14.97 -24.20 17.45
C TYR A 96 15.70 -25.54 17.48
N ALA A 97 16.25 -25.95 18.64
CA ALA A 97 16.89 -27.25 18.80
C ALA A 97 15.90 -28.39 18.56
N GLN A 98 14.67 -28.29 19.07
CA GLN A 98 13.61 -29.27 18.82
C GLN A 98 13.22 -29.34 17.34
N GLU A 99 13.00 -28.19 16.69
CA GLU A 99 12.63 -28.11 15.28
C GLU A 99 13.72 -28.74 14.38
N LYS A 100 14.99 -28.51 14.71
CA LYS A 100 16.15 -29.01 13.95
C LYS A 100 16.69 -30.35 14.44
N CYS A 101 16.04 -30.98 15.42
CA CYS A 101 16.48 -32.24 16.04
C CYS A 101 17.93 -32.20 16.56
N LEU A 102 18.35 -31.07 17.15
CA LEU A 102 19.67 -30.86 17.71
C LEU A 102 19.69 -31.25 19.20
N GLN A 103 20.81 -31.78 19.66
CA GLN A 103 21.01 -32.07 21.08
C GLN A 103 21.32 -30.78 21.85
N PHE A 104 20.50 -30.49 22.85
CA PHE A 104 20.67 -29.33 23.71
C PHE A 104 20.36 -29.72 25.16
N ASP A 105 21.32 -29.50 26.05
CA ASP A 105 21.21 -29.69 27.49
C ASP A 105 21.48 -28.35 28.18
N GLU A 106 20.43 -27.79 28.78
CA GLU A 106 20.48 -26.53 29.53
C GLU A 106 21.44 -26.57 30.73
N ARG A 107 21.82 -27.77 31.21
CA ARG A 107 22.69 -27.95 32.37
C ARG A 107 24.17 -27.85 32.03
N THR A 108 24.52 -27.99 30.75
CA THR A 108 25.91 -27.98 30.30
C THR A 108 26.09 -26.96 29.18
N GLY A 109 26.97 -25.98 29.41
CA GLY A 109 27.31 -24.97 28.39
C GLY A 109 27.91 -25.56 27.11
N GLU A 110 28.38 -26.81 27.16
CA GLU A 110 29.02 -27.52 26.05
C GLU A 110 28.07 -27.78 24.87
N THR A 111 26.77 -27.92 25.12
CA THR A 111 25.78 -28.19 24.07
C THR A 111 25.21 -26.91 23.44
N LEU A 112 25.53 -25.75 24.01
CA LEU A 112 25.02 -24.46 23.54
C LEU A 112 25.48 -24.17 22.11
N ASP A 113 26.73 -24.49 21.79
CA ASP A 113 27.31 -24.26 20.47
C ASP A 113 26.67 -25.12 19.38
N PHE A 114 26.17 -26.32 19.72
CA PHE A 114 25.43 -27.17 18.78
C PHE A 114 24.13 -26.53 18.29
N VAL A 115 23.57 -25.61 19.05
CA VAL A 115 22.34 -24.88 18.69
C VAL A 115 22.67 -23.50 18.11
N LEU A 116 23.60 -22.77 18.75
CA LEU A 116 23.95 -21.41 18.34
C LEU A 116 24.60 -21.35 16.96
N ILE A 117 25.50 -22.27 16.63
CA ILE A 117 26.21 -22.24 15.34
C ILE A 117 25.22 -22.42 14.18
N PRO A 118 24.36 -23.46 14.13
CA PRO A 118 23.35 -23.59 13.08
C PRO A 118 22.34 -22.45 13.06
N LEU A 119 21.93 -21.94 14.23
CA LEU A 119 20.99 -20.83 14.33
C LEU A 119 21.55 -19.56 13.68
N LEU A 120 22.81 -19.21 13.98
CA LEU A 120 23.49 -18.06 13.39
C LEU A 120 23.72 -18.25 11.89
N GLN A 121 24.04 -19.47 11.46
CA GLN A 121 24.22 -19.78 10.05
C GLN A 121 22.91 -19.64 9.26
N ASN A 122 21.81 -20.18 9.78
CA ASN A 122 20.48 -20.01 9.19
C ASN A 122 20.03 -18.55 9.19
N ALA A 123 20.30 -17.79 10.25
CA ALA A 123 19.98 -16.37 10.31
C ALA A 123 20.74 -15.58 9.23
N ARG A 124 22.02 -15.91 9.02
CA ARG A 124 22.85 -15.33 7.94
C ARG A 124 22.32 -15.69 6.56
N GLU A 125 22.02 -16.96 6.32
CA GLU A 125 21.44 -17.43 5.04
C GLU A 125 20.08 -16.79 4.76
N ALA A 126 19.22 -16.66 5.78
CA ALA A 126 17.96 -15.94 5.65
C ALA A 126 18.16 -14.47 5.30
N GLY A 127 19.20 -13.82 5.83
CA GLY A 127 19.59 -12.46 5.42
C GLY A 127 19.95 -12.39 3.93
N ILE A 128 20.85 -13.27 3.48
CA ILE A 128 21.26 -13.35 2.07
C ILE A 128 20.07 -13.63 1.15
N LEU A 129 19.17 -14.53 1.53
CA LEU A 129 17.96 -14.82 0.75
C LEU A 129 17.00 -13.64 0.70
N ARG A 130 16.82 -12.87 1.79
CA ARG A 130 16.02 -11.64 1.76
C ARG A 130 16.62 -10.60 0.84
N ASP A 131 17.94 -10.42 0.88
CA ASP A 131 18.65 -9.49 0.01
C ASP A 131 18.51 -9.92 -1.46
N GLN A 132 18.67 -11.21 -1.76
CA GLN A 132 18.43 -11.76 -3.10
C GLN A 132 16.99 -11.57 -3.56
N VAL A 133 16.00 -11.80 -2.70
CA VAL A 133 14.58 -11.54 -3.02
C VAL A 133 14.36 -10.06 -3.30
N GLN A 134 14.94 -9.16 -2.50
CA GLN A 134 14.82 -7.71 -2.71
C GLN A 134 15.52 -7.27 -4.00
N THR A 135 16.71 -7.79 -4.30
CA THR A 135 17.42 -7.53 -5.55
C THR A 135 16.63 -8.08 -6.74
N LEU A 136 16.10 -9.30 -6.67
CA LEU A 136 15.28 -9.87 -7.73
C LEU A 136 13.97 -9.09 -7.92
N GLN A 137 13.35 -8.60 -6.85
CA GLN A 137 12.18 -7.72 -6.94
C GLN A 137 12.55 -6.38 -7.61
N GLN A 138 13.68 -5.77 -7.23
CA GLN A 138 14.18 -4.55 -7.87
C GLN A 138 14.57 -4.80 -9.33
N GLU A 139 15.23 -5.91 -9.64
CA GLU A 139 15.58 -6.30 -11.00
C GLU A 139 14.35 -6.61 -11.83
N LEU A 140 13.30 -7.22 -11.28
CA LEU A 140 12.02 -7.42 -11.97
C LEU A 140 11.32 -6.08 -12.23
N LEU A 141 11.43 -5.12 -11.30
CA LEU A 141 10.94 -3.75 -11.49
C LEU A 141 11.76 -2.98 -12.52
N VAL A 142 13.06 -3.26 -12.67
CA VAL A 142 13.97 -2.62 -13.64
C VAL A 142 13.94 -3.32 -15.01
N ARG A 143 13.73 -4.64 -15.04
CA ARG A 143 13.51 -5.47 -16.24
C ARG A 143 12.06 -5.41 -16.72
N GLU A 144 11.19 -4.66 -16.04
CA GLU A 144 9.94 -4.16 -16.60
C GLU A 144 10.34 -3.42 -17.90
N LYS A 145 10.36 -4.15 -19.03
CA LYS A 145 10.55 -3.62 -20.39
C LYS A 145 9.78 -2.31 -20.38
N LYS A 146 10.47 -1.19 -20.60
CA LYS A 146 9.85 0.14 -20.68
C LYS A 146 8.83 0.12 -21.82
N ILE A 147 7.64 -0.42 -21.57
CA ILE A 147 6.45 -0.08 -22.30
C ILE A 147 6.34 1.41 -22.04
N GLY A 148 6.72 2.19 -23.06
CA GLY A 148 6.73 3.63 -22.96
C GLY A 148 5.35 4.08 -22.50
N VAL A 149 5.33 4.97 -21.50
CA VAL A 149 4.09 5.66 -21.15
C VAL A 149 3.67 6.44 -22.39
N ILE A 150 2.54 6.04 -22.99
CA ILE A 150 1.99 6.72 -24.16
C ILE A 150 1.20 7.93 -23.63
N SER A 151 1.46 9.11 -24.20
CA SER A 151 0.80 10.34 -23.76
C SER A 151 -0.69 10.36 -24.13
N ASP A 152 -1.47 11.13 -23.38
CA ASP A 152 -2.90 11.31 -23.68
C ASP A 152 -3.11 11.88 -25.09
N GLU A 153 -2.25 12.78 -25.56
CA GLU A 153 -2.34 13.35 -26.90
C GLU A 153 -2.07 12.28 -27.98
N GLN A 154 -1.11 11.38 -27.76
CA GLN A 154 -0.86 10.28 -28.69
C GLN A 154 -2.06 9.34 -28.75
N PHE A 155 -2.66 8.97 -27.61
CA PHE A 155 -3.90 8.19 -27.60
C PHE A 155 -5.05 8.92 -28.29
N ALA A 156 -5.19 10.23 -28.08
CA ALA A 156 -6.18 11.05 -28.76
C ALA A 156 -5.97 11.01 -30.28
N GLN A 157 -4.73 11.13 -30.73
CA GLN A 157 -4.38 11.11 -32.15
C GLN A 157 -4.62 9.73 -32.79
N ASP A 158 -4.24 8.65 -32.12
CA ASP A 158 -4.46 7.28 -32.59
C ASP A 158 -5.96 6.97 -32.68
N PHE A 159 -6.75 7.36 -31.67
CA PHE A 159 -8.19 7.20 -31.66
C PHE A 159 -8.89 8.03 -32.75
N ARG A 160 -8.49 9.30 -32.94
CA ARG A 160 -8.98 10.16 -34.03
C ARG A 160 -8.60 9.61 -35.41
N THR A 161 -7.45 8.98 -35.53
CA THR A 161 -6.99 8.33 -36.76
C THR A 161 -7.86 7.11 -37.06
N LEU A 162 -8.17 6.27 -36.06
CA LEU A 162 -9.13 5.17 -36.25
C LEU A 162 -10.51 5.70 -36.67
N ALA A 163 -11.02 6.74 -36.00
CA ALA A 163 -12.28 7.38 -36.36
C ALA A 163 -12.29 7.93 -37.81
N SER A 164 -11.17 8.50 -38.27
CA SER A 164 -11.07 9.03 -39.63
C SER A 164 -11.05 7.94 -40.70
N HIS A 165 -10.49 6.76 -40.41
CA HIS A 165 -10.54 5.60 -41.31
C HIS A 165 -11.96 5.06 -41.43
N ILE A 166 -12.68 4.93 -40.31
CA ILE A 166 -14.09 4.51 -40.29
C ILE A 166 -14.97 5.51 -41.07
N LYS A 167 -14.76 6.81 -40.86
CA LYS A 167 -15.44 7.87 -41.63
C LYS A 167 -15.09 7.87 -43.11
N THR A 168 -13.86 7.52 -43.47
CA THR A 168 -13.46 7.40 -44.88
C THR A 168 -14.15 6.20 -45.52
N LEU A 169 -14.19 5.06 -44.83
CA LEU A 169 -14.94 3.88 -45.25
C LEU A 169 -16.43 4.22 -45.47
N SER A 170 -17.09 4.89 -44.51
CA SER A 170 -18.51 5.30 -44.64
C SER A 170 -18.79 6.18 -45.86
N ARG A 171 -17.81 6.99 -46.29
CA ARG A 171 -17.92 7.86 -47.47
C ARG A 171 -17.68 7.14 -48.79
N LEU A 172 -16.79 6.15 -48.79
CA LEU A 172 -16.49 5.33 -49.95
C LEU A 172 -17.63 4.35 -50.26
N LEU A 173 -18.32 3.90 -49.21
CA LEU A 173 -19.54 3.13 -49.32
C LEU A 173 -20.61 3.91 -50.07
N ARG A 174 -21.02 3.35 -51.21
CA ARG A 174 -22.16 3.83 -51.99
C ARG A 174 -23.22 2.74 -51.93
N PRO A 175 -24.09 2.75 -50.90
CA PRO A 175 -25.20 1.82 -50.85
C PRO A 175 -26.03 1.92 -52.14
N GLN A 176 -26.45 0.77 -52.67
CA GLN A 176 -27.42 0.75 -53.77
C GLN A 176 -28.71 1.46 -53.35
N GLU A 177 -29.43 2.08 -54.30
CA GLU A 177 -30.55 2.98 -53.98
C GLU A 177 -31.68 2.26 -53.21
N ASP A 178 -31.94 1.01 -53.59
CA ASP A 178 -33.03 0.18 -53.06
C ASP A 178 -32.66 -0.65 -51.81
N VAL A 179 -31.41 -0.59 -51.35
CA VAL A 179 -30.98 -1.38 -50.20
C VAL A 179 -31.27 -0.65 -48.90
N ASP A 180 -32.06 -1.31 -48.02
CA ASP A 180 -32.22 -0.87 -46.64
C ASP A 180 -30.93 -1.16 -45.84
N VAL A 181 -30.17 -0.11 -45.58
CA VAL A 181 -28.90 -0.17 -44.83
C VAL A 181 -29.11 -0.64 -43.38
N PHE A 182 -30.25 -0.29 -42.75
CA PHE A 182 -30.53 -0.64 -41.36
C PHE A 182 -30.81 -2.12 -41.22
N GLU A 183 -31.68 -2.64 -42.08
CA GLU A 183 -32.04 -4.04 -42.09
C GLU A 183 -30.83 -4.91 -42.45
N SER A 184 -30.06 -4.52 -43.48
CA SER A 184 -28.90 -5.28 -43.97
C SER A 184 -27.81 -5.42 -42.91
N LEU A 185 -27.45 -4.32 -42.25
CA LEU A 185 -26.40 -4.30 -41.24
C LEU A 185 -26.89 -4.82 -39.87
N GLY A 186 -28.18 -4.69 -39.58
CA GLY A 186 -28.81 -5.12 -38.34
C GLY A 186 -28.57 -4.17 -37.16
N PRO A 187 -29.02 -4.57 -35.96
CA PRO A 187 -28.93 -3.73 -34.76
C PRO A 187 -27.48 -3.51 -34.33
N CYS A 188 -27.19 -2.33 -33.78
CA CYS A 188 -25.86 -2.00 -33.26
C CYS A 188 -25.94 -1.24 -31.93
N THR A 189 -24.92 -1.40 -31.08
CA THR A 189 -24.91 -0.87 -29.71
C THR A 189 -25.09 0.66 -29.67
N LEU A 190 -24.44 1.39 -30.58
CA LEU A 190 -24.44 2.85 -30.59
C LEU A 190 -25.72 3.49 -31.18
N ALA A 191 -26.55 2.69 -31.86
CA ALA A 191 -27.83 3.12 -32.42
C ALA A 191 -29.02 2.33 -31.85
N SER A 192 -28.83 1.62 -30.73
CA SER A 192 -29.87 0.77 -30.15
C SER A 192 -31.03 1.61 -29.62
N GLY A 193 -32.23 1.43 -30.17
CA GLY A 193 -33.42 2.20 -29.78
C GLY A 193 -33.57 3.56 -30.47
N VAL A 194 -32.72 3.88 -31.45
CA VAL A 194 -32.87 5.11 -32.26
C VAL A 194 -33.87 4.87 -33.38
N ALA A 195 -34.85 5.76 -33.55
CA ALA A 195 -35.81 5.68 -34.65
C ALA A 195 -35.11 5.82 -36.01
N SER A 196 -35.52 5.00 -37.00
CA SER A 196 -34.93 4.94 -38.35
C SER A 196 -34.90 6.30 -39.07
N GLN A 197 -35.83 7.19 -38.75
CA GLN A 197 -35.90 8.55 -39.29
C GLN A 197 -34.62 9.37 -39.04
N HIS A 198 -33.92 9.18 -37.91
CA HIS A 198 -32.69 9.91 -37.58
C HIS A 198 -31.51 9.53 -38.47
N TRP A 199 -31.63 8.40 -39.15
CA TRP A 199 -30.62 7.85 -40.03
C TRP A 199 -31.05 7.86 -41.50
N SER A 200 -32.21 8.45 -41.79
CA SER A 200 -32.73 8.56 -43.16
C SER A 200 -31.85 9.46 -44.05
N GLY A 201 -31.97 9.25 -45.36
CA GLY A 201 -31.21 10.00 -46.37
C GLY A 201 -29.72 9.64 -46.44
N ARG A 202 -29.03 10.25 -47.41
CA ARG A 202 -27.63 9.93 -47.73
C ARG A 202 -26.67 10.22 -46.56
N ALA A 203 -26.89 11.31 -45.82
CA ALA A 203 -26.03 11.68 -44.70
C ALA A 203 -26.27 10.75 -43.49
N GLY A 204 -27.53 10.47 -43.15
CA GLY A 204 -27.90 9.57 -42.06
C GLY A 204 -27.38 8.15 -42.26
N ARG A 205 -27.51 7.60 -43.48
CA ARG A 205 -26.96 6.27 -43.84
C ARG A 205 -25.45 6.19 -43.56
N LYS A 206 -24.67 7.24 -43.87
CA LYS A 206 -23.22 7.28 -43.61
C LYS A 206 -22.90 7.27 -42.11
N LEU A 207 -23.63 8.08 -41.33
CA LEU A 207 -23.46 8.13 -39.87
C LEU A 207 -23.83 6.80 -39.21
N PHE A 208 -24.87 6.13 -39.71
CA PHE A 208 -25.26 4.82 -39.22
C PHE A 208 -24.18 3.77 -39.50
N ILE A 209 -23.56 3.80 -40.69
CA ILE A 209 -22.44 2.90 -41.01
C ILE A 209 -21.24 3.17 -40.08
N GLU A 210 -20.95 4.43 -39.74
CA GLU A 210 -19.91 4.78 -38.76
C GLU A 210 -20.23 4.17 -37.38
N ALA A 211 -21.44 4.43 -36.87
CA ALA A 211 -21.92 3.90 -35.58
C ALA A 211 -21.95 2.36 -35.54
N TRP A 212 -22.33 1.72 -36.64
CA TRP A 212 -22.37 0.28 -36.79
C TRP A 212 -20.97 -0.34 -36.81
N THR A 213 -20.03 0.28 -37.53
CA THR A 213 -18.63 -0.17 -37.57
C THR A 213 -18.00 -0.06 -36.18
N TRP A 214 -18.18 1.07 -35.51
CA TRP A 214 -17.75 1.23 -34.11
C TRP A 214 -18.38 0.20 -33.17
N SER A 215 -19.67 -0.09 -33.33
CA SER A 215 -20.34 -1.11 -32.50
C SER A 215 -19.71 -2.49 -32.66
N ASN A 216 -19.29 -2.87 -33.87
CA ASN A 216 -18.55 -4.11 -34.10
C ASN A 216 -17.19 -4.09 -33.39
N LEU A 217 -16.43 -3.00 -33.51
CA LEU A 217 -15.14 -2.85 -32.81
C LEU A 217 -15.31 -2.85 -31.28
N LEU A 218 -16.36 -2.21 -30.76
CA LEU A 218 -16.69 -2.22 -29.33
C LEU A 218 -16.94 -3.64 -28.81
N GLN A 219 -17.66 -4.46 -29.57
CA GLN A 219 -18.01 -5.82 -29.15
C GLN A 219 -16.85 -6.81 -29.33
N ARG A 220 -16.03 -6.63 -30.37
CA ARG A 220 -15.02 -7.61 -30.81
C ARG A 220 -13.58 -7.23 -30.48
N VAL A 221 -13.31 -5.97 -30.12
CA VAL A 221 -11.96 -5.48 -29.84
C VAL A 221 -11.91 -4.78 -28.49
N PHE A 222 -12.80 -3.82 -28.24
CA PHE A 222 -12.74 -2.96 -27.04
C PHE A 222 -13.64 -3.42 -25.88
N ARG A 223 -14.24 -4.62 -25.97
CA ARG A 223 -15.16 -5.13 -24.95
C ARG A 223 -14.47 -5.32 -23.60
N SER A 224 -13.23 -5.78 -23.62
CA SER A 224 -12.35 -5.90 -22.46
C SER A 224 -10.90 -5.71 -22.89
N PRO A 225 -9.97 -5.47 -21.96
CA PRO A 225 -8.53 -5.38 -22.26
C PRO A 225 -7.96 -6.64 -22.94
N PHE A 226 -8.62 -7.77 -22.74
CA PHE A 226 -8.13 -9.08 -23.18
C PHE A 226 -8.75 -9.52 -24.50
N THR A 227 -9.79 -8.86 -25.00
CA THR A 227 -10.60 -9.37 -26.13
C THR A 227 -9.77 -9.58 -27.40
N ILE A 228 -8.69 -8.83 -27.59
CA ILE A 228 -7.73 -8.99 -28.69
C ILE A 228 -7.01 -10.35 -28.72
N PHE A 229 -7.06 -11.13 -27.63
CA PHE A 229 -6.47 -12.48 -27.54
C PHE A 229 -7.44 -13.61 -27.95
N GLY A 230 -8.59 -13.28 -28.52
CA GLY A 230 -9.53 -14.25 -29.08
C GLY A 230 -10.35 -15.01 -28.05
N THR A 231 -10.70 -16.26 -28.34
CA THR A 231 -11.65 -17.06 -27.55
C THR A 231 -11.20 -17.26 -26.10
N GLU A 232 -9.91 -17.45 -25.87
CA GLU A 232 -9.31 -17.61 -24.53
C GLU A 232 -9.46 -16.36 -23.65
N SER A 233 -9.65 -15.18 -24.27
CA SER A 233 -9.85 -13.94 -23.54
C SER A 233 -11.11 -13.95 -22.66
N LYS A 234 -12.10 -14.77 -22.99
CA LYS A 234 -13.35 -14.84 -22.23
C LYS A 234 -13.12 -15.38 -20.83
N THR A 235 -12.28 -16.41 -20.68
CA THR A 235 -11.94 -16.99 -19.38
C THR A 235 -11.18 -15.98 -18.53
N ILE A 236 -10.19 -15.31 -19.11
CA ILE A 236 -9.39 -14.28 -18.41
C ILE A 236 -10.27 -13.07 -18.04
N SER A 237 -11.14 -12.62 -18.93
CA SER A 237 -12.06 -11.50 -18.69
C SER A 237 -13.09 -11.83 -17.60
N ASN A 238 -13.60 -13.07 -17.57
CA ASN A 238 -14.49 -13.54 -16.51
C ASN A 238 -13.77 -13.62 -15.17
N LEU A 239 -12.53 -14.13 -15.14
CA LEU A 239 -11.70 -14.18 -13.93
C LEU A 239 -11.43 -12.76 -13.41
N TRP A 240 -11.02 -11.84 -14.29
CA TRP A 240 -10.82 -10.43 -13.96
C TRP A 240 -12.07 -9.80 -13.35
N SER A 241 -13.24 -10.06 -13.95
CA SER A 241 -14.52 -9.55 -13.48
C SER A 241 -14.94 -10.15 -12.14
N SER A 242 -14.65 -11.43 -11.92
CA SER A 242 -14.94 -12.14 -10.68
C SER A 242 -14.03 -11.69 -9.53
N MET A 243 -12.76 -11.37 -9.80
CA MET A 243 -11.80 -10.96 -8.77
C MET A 243 -12.03 -9.53 -8.27
N PHE A 244 -12.53 -8.64 -9.12
CA PHE A 244 -12.60 -7.20 -8.83
C PHE A 244 -14.01 -6.61 -8.89
N GLU A 245 -15.04 -7.47 -8.92
CA GLU A 245 -16.47 -7.14 -8.98
C GLU A 245 -16.91 -6.32 -10.20
N SER A 246 -17.86 -6.83 -10.98
CA SER A 246 -18.31 -6.25 -12.25
C SER A 246 -19.38 -5.16 -12.09
N GLN A 247 -19.05 -3.98 -11.56
CA GLN A 247 -20.02 -2.86 -11.49
C GLN A 247 -19.39 -1.47 -11.72
N HIS A 248 -18.77 -1.27 -12.89
CA HIS A 248 -18.41 0.07 -13.41
C HIS A 248 -18.98 0.28 -14.83
N CYS A 249 -18.53 1.32 -15.54
CA CYS A 249 -18.89 1.62 -16.92
C CYS A 249 -18.77 0.40 -17.85
N HIS A 250 -19.87 0.09 -18.54
CA HIS A 250 -19.98 -0.98 -19.54
C HIS A 250 -19.56 -2.38 -19.05
N GLY A 251 -19.78 -2.67 -17.76
CA GLY A 251 -19.53 -3.99 -17.18
C GLY A 251 -18.06 -4.28 -16.85
N TRP A 252 -17.17 -3.29 -16.99
CA TRP A 252 -15.80 -3.41 -16.48
C TRP A 252 -15.81 -3.40 -14.94
N PRO A 253 -14.81 -3.99 -14.27
CA PRO A 253 -14.68 -3.91 -12.82
C PRO A 253 -14.42 -2.49 -12.33
N ARG A 254 -14.67 -2.17 -11.07
CA ARG A 254 -14.31 -0.83 -10.54
C ARG A 254 -12.79 -0.61 -10.64
N PRO A 255 -12.31 0.54 -11.16
CA PRO A 255 -10.87 0.79 -11.25
C PRO A 255 -10.29 0.92 -9.84
N SER A 256 -9.27 0.10 -9.55
CA SER A 256 -8.52 0.08 -8.29
C SER A 256 -7.06 -0.26 -8.57
N PHE A 257 -6.16 0.09 -7.66
CA PHE A 257 -4.73 -0.10 -7.87
C PHE A 257 -4.36 -1.57 -8.14
N SER A 258 -4.93 -2.50 -7.35
CA SER A 258 -4.72 -3.94 -7.52
C SER A 258 -5.33 -4.46 -8.83
N CYS A 259 -6.51 -3.96 -9.21
CA CYS A 259 -7.17 -4.31 -10.47
C CYS A 259 -6.35 -3.90 -11.69
N GLU A 260 -5.81 -2.69 -11.70
CA GLU A 260 -5.01 -2.18 -12.82
C GLU A 260 -3.63 -2.83 -12.91
N ILE A 261 -2.97 -3.11 -11.77
CA ILE A 261 -1.74 -3.92 -11.76
C ILE A 261 -2.02 -5.29 -12.36
N TRP A 262 -3.06 -5.98 -11.89
CA TRP A 262 -3.38 -7.31 -12.38
C TRP A 262 -3.69 -7.30 -13.88
N ARG A 263 -4.50 -6.35 -14.35
CA ARG A 263 -4.83 -6.19 -15.78
C ARG A 263 -3.57 -5.98 -16.61
N ARG A 264 -2.72 -5.04 -16.21
CA ARG A 264 -1.50 -4.69 -16.93
C ARG A 264 -0.54 -5.86 -16.97
N THR A 265 -0.21 -6.46 -15.83
CA THR A 265 0.73 -7.59 -15.76
C THR A 265 0.24 -8.81 -16.54
N THR A 266 -1.06 -9.10 -16.49
CA THR A 266 -1.66 -10.17 -17.31
C THR A 266 -1.53 -9.86 -18.80
N THR A 267 -1.80 -8.62 -19.21
CA THR A 267 -1.65 -8.20 -20.61
C THR A 267 -0.19 -8.26 -21.05
N GLU A 268 0.76 -7.79 -20.23
CA GLU A 268 2.19 -7.86 -20.50
C GLU A 268 2.65 -9.31 -20.76
N GLN A 269 2.18 -10.26 -19.95
CA GLN A 269 2.48 -11.68 -20.13
C GLN A 269 1.87 -12.23 -21.43
N LEU A 270 0.61 -11.90 -21.73
CA LEU A 270 -0.05 -12.35 -22.97
C LEU A 270 0.63 -11.78 -24.22
N VAL A 271 1.01 -10.49 -24.21
CA VAL A 271 1.77 -9.88 -25.30
C VAL A 271 3.14 -10.53 -25.46
N ALA A 272 3.83 -10.84 -24.35
CA ALA A 272 5.12 -11.51 -24.40
C ALA A 272 5.06 -12.93 -24.99
N VAL A 273 3.92 -13.62 -24.85
CA VAL A 273 3.70 -14.96 -25.43
C VAL A 273 3.33 -14.91 -26.91
N VAL A 274 2.56 -13.90 -27.34
CA VAL A 274 2.00 -13.82 -28.70
C VAL A 274 2.88 -13.03 -29.68
N ASP A 275 3.79 -12.19 -29.20
CA ASP A 275 4.47 -11.16 -30.00
C ASP A 275 3.54 -10.00 -30.45
N GLU A 276 4.09 -8.79 -30.39
CA GLU A 276 3.40 -7.56 -30.74
C GLU A 276 2.95 -7.52 -32.21
N ASN A 277 3.74 -8.07 -33.13
CA ASN A 277 3.45 -8.02 -34.57
C ASN A 277 2.27 -8.92 -34.95
N ILE A 278 2.07 -10.03 -34.24
CA ILE A 278 0.93 -10.91 -34.44
C ILE A 278 -0.35 -10.21 -34.00
N ILE A 279 -0.33 -9.54 -32.84
CA ILE A 279 -1.48 -8.79 -32.33
C ILE A 279 -1.85 -7.62 -33.25
N THR A 280 -0.86 -6.84 -33.67
CA THR A 280 -1.06 -5.59 -34.42
C THR A 280 -1.31 -5.81 -35.91
N HIS A 281 -0.62 -6.77 -36.53
CA HIS A 281 -0.63 -6.98 -37.98
C HIS A 281 -1.07 -8.38 -38.42
N GLY A 282 -1.25 -9.33 -37.50
CA GLY A 282 -1.63 -10.71 -37.83
C GLY A 282 -0.57 -11.48 -38.60
N LYS A 283 0.69 -11.02 -38.59
CA LYS A 283 1.80 -11.65 -39.31
C LYS A 283 2.60 -12.53 -38.37
N ALA A 284 2.54 -13.85 -38.54
CA ALA A 284 3.46 -14.75 -37.84
C ALA A 284 4.64 -15.15 -38.71
N ASN A 285 5.76 -15.44 -38.03
CA ASN A 285 6.99 -15.92 -38.63
C ASN A 285 7.13 -17.45 -38.48
N GLY A 286 6.11 -18.23 -38.91
CA GLY A 286 6.20 -19.70 -38.91
C GLY A 286 4.94 -20.39 -38.38
N HIS A 287 5.15 -21.49 -37.63
CA HIS A 287 4.06 -22.25 -37.01
C HIS A 287 3.49 -21.51 -35.80
N TYR A 288 2.18 -21.24 -35.83
CA TYR A 288 1.48 -20.58 -34.74
C TYR A 288 1.48 -21.44 -33.47
N LEU A 289 1.86 -20.83 -32.35
CA LEU A 289 1.43 -21.30 -31.04
C LEU A 289 -0.10 -21.14 -30.92
N TYR A 290 -0.72 -21.96 -30.07
CA TYR A 290 -2.19 -21.97 -29.90
C TYR A 290 -2.78 -20.56 -29.64
N LEU A 291 -2.14 -19.76 -28.79
CA LEU A 291 -2.61 -18.41 -28.46
C LEU A 291 -2.41 -17.41 -29.61
N GLU A 292 -1.34 -17.56 -30.39
CA GLU A 292 -1.12 -16.75 -31.59
C GLU A 292 -2.20 -17.02 -32.64
N GLN A 293 -2.57 -18.29 -32.82
CA GLN A 293 -3.68 -18.67 -33.70
C GLN A 293 -5.00 -18.05 -33.22
N CYS A 294 -5.28 -18.07 -31.91
CA CYS A 294 -6.48 -17.43 -31.34
C CYS A 294 -6.55 -15.93 -31.67
N VAL A 295 -5.41 -15.22 -31.66
CA VAL A 295 -5.32 -13.80 -31.99
C VAL A 295 -5.56 -13.57 -33.49
N VAL A 296 -4.97 -14.39 -34.35
CA VAL A 296 -5.20 -14.34 -35.80
C VAL A 296 -6.67 -14.62 -36.13
N ASP A 297 -7.27 -15.62 -35.49
CA ASP A 297 -8.69 -15.95 -35.66
C ASP A 297 -9.58 -14.80 -35.20
N ALA A 298 -9.27 -14.16 -34.06
CA ALA A 298 -10.02 -12.99 -33.57
C ALA A 298 -9.99 -11.82 -34.56
N ARG A 299 -8.84 -11.58 -35.18
CA ARG A 299 -8.65 -10.54 -36.21
C ARG A 299 -9.45 -10.89 -37.47
N ALA A 300 -9.31 -12.13 -37.96
CA ALA A 300 -10.04 -12.62 -39.12
C ALA A 300 -11.56 -12.59 -38.91
N ASP A 301 -12.03 -12.96 -37.72
CA ASP A 301 -13.44 -12.92 -37.35
C ASP A 301 -13.98 -11.49 -37.27
N THR A 302 -13.19 -10.55 -36.76
CA THR A 302 -13.56 -9.13 -36.73
C THR A 302 -13.65 -8.55 -38.13
N MET A 303 -12.65 -8.83 -38.98
CA MET A 303 -12.63 -8.42 -40.37
C MET A 303 -13.82 -9.01 -41.14
N ARG A 304 -14.02 -10.32 -41.05
CA ARG A 304 -15.12 -11.04 -41.73
C ARG A 304 -16.49 -10.52 -41.29
N ALA A 305 -16.69 -10.25 -39.99
CA ALA A 305 -17.95 -9.72 -39.48
C ALA A 305 -18.30 -8.35 -40.07
N ILE A 306 -17.29 -7.49 -40.24
CA ILE A 306 -17.47 -6.16 -40.85
C ILE A 306 -17.68 -6.31 -42.36
N GLU A 307 -16.77 -7.00 -43.06
CA GLU A 307 -16.78 -7.16 -44.51
C GLU A 307 -18.06 -7.82 -45.03
N THR A 308 -18.47 -8.94 -44.43
CA THR A 308 -19.63 -9.71 -44.89
C THR A 308 -20.90 -8.85 -44.88
N LYS A 309 -21.07 -8.02 -43.86
CA LYS A 309 -22.25 -7.16 -43.70
C LYS A 309 -22.17 -5.91 -44.59
N LEU A 310 -20.99 -5.30 -44.72
CA LEU A 310 -20.83 -4.17 -45.63
C LEU A 310 -20.96 -4.58 -47.11
N ALA A 311 -20.59 -5.81 -47.46
CA ALA A 311 -20.77 -6.35 -48.82
C ALA A 311 -22.24 -6.46 -49.23
N LEU A 312 -23.17 -6.62 -48.27
CA LEU A 312 -24.61 -6.62 -48.55
C LEU A 312 -25.12 -5.27 -49.06
N ILE A 313 -24.51 -4.17 -48.62
CA ILE A 313 -24.92 -2.81 -49.01
C ILE A 313 -24.07 -2.25 -50.14
N ALA A 314 -22.80 -2.65 -50.23
CA ALA A 314 -21.86 -2.18 -51.26
C ALA A 314 -20.83 -3.29 -51.57
N PRO A 315 -21.09 -4.16 -52.57
CA PRO A 315 -20.24 -5.32 -52.87
C PRO A 315 -18.79 -5.01 -53.29
N THR A 316 -18.51 -3.77 -53.71
CA THR A 316 -17.24 -3.37 -54.35
C THR A 316 -16.19 -2.86 -53.38
N ILE A 317 -16.40 -2.95 -52.07
CA ILE A 317 -15.44 -2.44 -51.09
C ILE A 317 -14.20 -3.32 -51.08
N GLY A 318 -13.03 -2.70 -51.19
CA GLY A 318 -11.76 -3.39 -50.99
C GLY A 318 -11.59 -3.81 -49.53
N SER A 319 -11.30 -5.10 -49.30
CA SER A 319 -10.95 -5.67 -48.00
C SER A 319 -9.79 -4.94 -47.31
N SER A 320 -8.94 -4.26 -48.09
CA SER A 320 -7.82 -3.45 -47.59
C SER A 320 -8.24 -2.35 -46.59
N TYR A 321 -9.40 -1.70 -46.78
CA TYR A 321 -9.86 -0.64 -45.87
C TYR A 321 -10.29 -1.21 -44.52
N VAL A 322 -11.00 -2.34 -44.52
CA VAL A 322 -11.43 -3.00 -43.28
C VAL A 322 -10.21 -3.54 -42.54
N CYS A 323 -9.26 -4.15 -43.26
CA CYS A 323 -7.99 -4.60 -42.72
C CYS A 323 -7.24 -3.47 -41.98
N GLN A 324 -7.11 -2.28 -42.58
CA GLN A 324 -6.47 -1.12 -41.93
C GLN A 324 -7.20 -0.66 -40.65
N ILE A 325 -8.54 -0.72 -40.64
CA ILE A 325 -9.34 -0.38 -39.45
C ILE A 325 -9.08 -1.42 -38.35
N VAL A 326 -9.07 -2.71 -38.69
CA VAL A 326 -8.81 -3.80 -37.75
C VAL A 326 -7.39 -3.71 -37.19
N ASP A 327 -6.38 -3.50 -38.02
CA ASP A 327 -4.98 -3.28 -37.59
C ASP A 327 -4.90 -2.18 -36.54
N LYS A 328 -5.44 -1.00 -36.86
CA LYS A 328 -5.40 0.16 -35.96
C LYS A 328 -6.20 -0.06 -34.67
N ALA A 329 -7.34 -0.74 -34.75
CA ALA A 329 -8.15 -1.05 -33.58
C ALA A 329 -7.41 -2.01 -32.63
N PHE A 330 -6.78 -3.06 -33.16
CA PHE A 330 -6.00 -4.02 -32.37
C PHE A 330 -4.76 -3.37 -31.76
N THR A 331 -4.01 -2.58 -32.53
CA THR A 331 -2.87 -1.80 -32.02
C THR A 331 -3.30 -0.87 -30.88
N LEU A 332 -4.37 -0.11 -31.08
CA LEU A 332 -4.88 0.81 -30.06
C LEU A 332 -5.34 0.08 -28.80
N ALA A 333 -6.08 -1.02 -28.94
CA ALA A 333 -6.55 -1.82 -27.82
C ALA A 333 -5.40 -2.45 -27.02
N MET A 334 -4.36 -2.94 -27.70
CA MET A 334 -3.14 -3.45 -27.08
C MET A 334 -2.44 -2.34 -26.29
N HIS A 335 -2.18 -1.19 -26.91
CA HIS A 335 -1.55 -0.03 -26.25
C HIS A 335 -2.32 0.44 -25.03
N MET A 336 -3.65 0.55 -25.14
CA MET A 336 -4.54 0.90 -24.03
C MET A 336 -4.39 -0.11 -22.87
N SER A 337 -4.33 -1.40 -23.20
CA SER A 337 -4.26 -2.49 -22.23
C SER A 337 -2.90 -2.64 -21.56
N LEU A 338 -1.85 -2.02 -22.09
CA LEU A 338 -0.52 -2.00 -21.49
C LEU A 338 -0.26 -0.77 -20.61
N GLN A 339 -1.12 0.25 -20.63
CA GLN A 339 -0.95 1.43 -19.77
C GLN A 339 -1.24 1.13 -18.30
N ARG A 340 -0.60 1.89 -17.41
CA ARG A 340 -0.83 1.85 -15.95
C ARG A 340 -2.18 2.46 -15.56
N SER A 341 -2.59 3.53 -16.22
CA SER A 341 -3.95 4.05 -16.11
C SER A 341 -4.92 3.20 -16.91
N ARG A 342 -6.19 3.19 -16.50
CA ARG A 342 -7.22 2.55 -17.30
C ARG A 342 -7.59 3.44 -18.46
N LEU A 343 -7.57 2.90 -19.67
CA LEU A 343 -8.15 3.50 -20.86
C LEU A 343 -9.33 2.64 -21.32
N GLN A 344 -10.47 3.28 -21.58
CA GLN A 344 -11.69 2.60 -22.02
C GLN A 344 -12.38 3.42 -23.10
N VAL A 345 -12.93 2.74 -24.09
CA VAL A 345 -13.85 3.35 -25.05
C VAL A 345 -15.21 3.48 -24.36
N THR A 346 -15.73 4.70 -24.26
CA THR A 346 -16.96 5.03 -23.53
C THR A 346 -17.97 5.69 -24.44
N PHE A 347 -19.25 5.58 -24.11
CA PHE A 347 -20.32 6.26 -24.82
C PHE A 347 -21.52 6.46 -23.89
N PRO A 348 -22.29 7.55 -24.06
CA PRO A 348 -23.50 7.77 -23.27
C PRO A 348 -24.58 6.75 -23.63
N LYS A 349 -25.68 6.74 -22.88
CA LYS A 349 -26.91 6.07 -23.31
C LYS A 349 -27.74 7.03 -24.15
N ILE A 350 -28.52 6.47 -25.05
CA ILE A 350 -29.55 7.23 -25.77
C ILE A 350 -30.59 7.70 -24.74
N GLY A 351 -30.96 8.97 -24.81
CA GLY A 351 -31.80 9.67 -23.83
C GLY A 351 -31.03 10.37 -22.70
N ASP A 352 -29.72 10.15 -22.55
CA ASP A 352 -28.94 10.87 -21.54
C ASP A 352 -28.88 12.37 -21.86
N SER A 353 -28.79 13.20 -20.82
CA SER A 353 -28.56 14.64 -20.97
C SER A 353 -27.20 14.89 -21.61
N PHE A 354 -27.17 15.80 -22.57
CA PHE A 354 -25.94 16.21 -23.24
C PHE A 354 -25.00 16.91 -22.25
N SER A 355 -23.72 16.52 -22.28
CA SER A 355 -22.66 17.12 -21.48
C SER A 355 -21.49 17.55 -22.35
N ASN A 356 -21.19 18.85 -22.37
CA ASN A 356 -20.04 19.42 -23.08
C ASN A 356 -18.68 18.86 -22.62
N THR A 357 -18.60 18.24 -21.43
CA THR A 357 -17.34 17.68 -20.91
C THR A 357 -17.08 16.25 -21.40
N GLU A 358 -18.11 15.52 -21.83
CA GLU A 358 -17.99 14.12 -22.25
C GLU A 358 -18.35 13.91 -23.72
N MET A 359 -19.09 14.86 -24.30
CA MET A 359 -19.73 14.71 -25.59
C MET A 359 -19.47 15.92 -26.49
N LYS A 360 -19.45 15.67 -27.79
CA LYS A 360 -19.38 16.68 -28.85
C LYS A 360 -20.61 16.52 -29.74
N PRO A 361 -21.40 17.58 -29.97
CA PRO A 361 -22.56 17.49 -30.85
C PRO A 361 -22.09 17.44 -32.32
N LEU A 362 -22.79 16.66 -33.16
CA LEU A 362 -22.45 16.49 -34.57
C LEU A 362 -22.57 17.79 -35.38
N ARG A 363 -23.51 18.67 -35.00
CA ARG A 363 -23.72 20.00 -35.58
C ARG A 363 -24.41 20.91 -34.58
N ILE A 364 -23.81 22.04 -34.28
CA ILE A 364 -24.52 23.26 -33.88
C ILE A 364 -23.77 24.41 -34.54
N ALA A 365 -24.45 25.12 -35.43
CA ALA A 365 -23.95 26.37 -35.98
C ALA A 365 -24.11 27.43 -34.88
N ASP A 366 -23.02 28.03 -34.44
CA ASP A 366 -22.86 29.21 -33.55
C ASP A 366 -23.73 29.34 -32.27
N GLU A 367 -24.66 28.44 -32.01
CA GLU A 367 -25.52 28.41 -30.82
C GLU A 367 -24.92 27.49 -29.75
N ASP A 368 -25.00 27.93 -28.50
CA ASP A 368 -24.68 27.11 -27.34
C ASP A 368 -25.58 25.87 -27.37
N PRO A 369 -25.03 24.64 -27.30
CA PRO A 369 -25.81 23.40 -27.35
C PRO A 369 -27.02 23.31 -26.42
N GLY A 370 -27.07 24.15 -25.40
CA GLY A 370 -28.17 24.21 -24.46
C GLY A 370 -28.41 22.86 -23.77
N ASN A 371 -29.58 22.75 -23.15
CA ASN A 371 -30.07 21.50 -22.58
C ASN A 371 -30.63 20.61 -23.71
N GLY A 372 -29.81 19.68 -24.20
CA GLY A 372 -30.23 18.67 -25.18
C GLY A 372 -30.21 17.26 -24.61
N ILE A 373 -30.93 16.35 -25.26
CA ILE A 373 -30.85 14.90 -24.99
C ILE A 373 -30.12 14.19 -26.14
N VAL A 374 -29.36 13.14 -25.82
CA VAL A 374 -28.66 12.32 -26.80
C VAL A 374 -29.67 11.47 -27.57
N VAL A 375 -29.79 11.69 -28.87
CA VAL A 375 -30.68 10.92 -29.75
C VAL A 375 -29.94 9.75 -30.40
N SER A 376 -28.68 9.95 -30.77
CA SER A 376 -27.85 8.91 -31.37
C SER A 376 -26.38 9.14 -31.13
N ILE A 377 -25.59 8.07 -31.22
CA ILE A 377 -24.15 8.11 -30.99
C ILE A 377 -23.46 7.69 -32.30
N VAL A 378 -22.68 8.59 -32.88
CA VAL A 378 -21.98 8.36 -34.15
C VAL A 378 -20.62 7.73 -33.88
N ASN A 379 -19.85 8.33 -32.97
CA ASN A 379 -18.54 7.83 -32.55
C ASN A 379 -18.48 7.77 -31.03
N PRO A 380 -17.95 6.70 -30.43
CA PRO A 380 -17.69 6.67 -29.00
C PRO A 380 -16.53 7.62 -28.64
N GLY A 381 -16.38 7.90 -27.34
CA GLY A 381 -15.26 8.63 -26.77
C GLY A 381 -14.16 7.71 -26.25
N LEU A 382 -13.04 8.33 -25.86
CA LEU A 382 -11.94 7.68 -25.16
C LEU A 382 -11.78 8.32 -23.78
N THR A 383 -11.90 7.50 -22.75
CA THR A 383 -11.81 7.93 -21.35
C THR A 383 -10.64 7.27 -20.66
N LYS A 384 -9.96 8.03 -19.82
CA LYS A 384 -8.92 7.57 -18.89
C LYS A 384 -9.39 7.68 -17.45
N TRP A 385 -9.04 6.69 -16.62
CA TRP A 385 -9.15 6.79 -15.17
C TRP A 385 -7.77 6.78 -14.54
N GLY A 386 -7.56 7.72 -13.62
CA GLY A 386 -6.28 7.96 -12.98
C GLY A 386 -5.28 8.74 -13.80
N ASN A 387 -4.19 9.12 -13.14
CA ASN A 387 -3.06 9.81 -13.75
C ASN A 387 -2.15 8.83 -14.52
N VAL A 388 -1.15 9.38 -15.21
CA VAL A 388 -0.18 8.61 -16.02
C VAL A 388 0.60 7.54 -15.23
N HIS A 389 0.60 7.62 -13.90
CA HIS A 389 1.27 6.67 -13.02
C HIS A 389 0.33 5.59 -12.46
N GLY A 390 -0.93 5.53 -12.91
CA GLY A 390 -1.93 4.58 -12.41
C GLY A 390 -2.41 4.89 -10.99
N ARG A 391 -2.34 6.16 -10.57
CA ARG A 391 -2.82 6.64 -9.26
C ARG A 391 -4.11 7.45 -9.44
N ILE A 392 -4.89 7.61 -8.36
CA ILE A 392 -6.12 8.43 -8.33
C ILE A 392 -7.18 7.91 -9.34
N LEU A 393 -7.43 6.61 -9.30
CA LEU A 393 -8.25 5.87 -10.28
C LEU A 393 -9.76 6.18 -10.20
N ASP A 394 -10.18 6.99 -9.24
CA ASP A 394 -11.50 7.58 -9.10
C ASP A 394 -11.71 8.81 -10.01
N HIS A 395 -10.64 9.45 -10.48
CA HIS A 395 -10.73 10.58 -11.39
C HIS A 395 -10.89 10.13 -12.85
N ARG A 396 -11.95 10.62 -13.50
CA ARG A 396 -12.27 10.39 -14.90
C ARG A 396 -11.78 11.56 -15.77
N TYR A 397 -11.06 11.26 -16.84
CA TYR A 397 -10.59 12.23 -17.84
C TYR A 397 -11.07 11.81 -19.23
N ASN A 398 -11.84 12.66 -19.92
CA ASN A 398 -12.25 12.39 -21.30
C ASN A 398 -11.15 12.88 -22.25
N ILE A 399 -10.36 11.95 -22.79
CA ILE A 399 -9.29 12.26 -23.76
C ILE A 399 -9.91 12.65 -25.11
N VAL A 400 -10.93 11.90 -25.53
CA VAL A 400 -11.71 12.21 -26.74
C VAL A 400 -13.19 12.16 -26.36
N PRO A 401 -13.96 13.25 -26.56
CA PRO A 401 -15.40 13.23 -26.31
C PRO A 401 -16.14 12.37 -27.33
N ALA A 402 -17.25 11.76 -26.93
CA ALA A 402 -18.13 11.00 -27.82
C ALA A 402 -18.84 11.94 -28.80
N LEU A 403 -18.96 11.56 -30.07
CA LEU A 403 -19.68 12.33 -31.09
C LEU A 403 -21.15 11.91 -31.14
N VAL A 404 -22.06 12.81 -30.80
CA VAL A 404 -23.49 12.51 -30.63
C VAL A 404 -24.38 13.42 -31.49
N GLN A 405 -25.56 12.93 -31.88
CA GLN A 405 -26.66 13.79 -32.30
C GLN A 405 -27.53 14.12 -31.10
N ILE A 406 -27.90 15.39 -30.97
CA ILE A 406 -28.74 15.86 -29.88
C ILE A 406 -30.08 16.38 -30.41
N GLN A 407 -31.10 16.30 -29.57
CA GLN A 407 -32.36 17.01 -29.74
C GLN A 407 -32.46 18.03 -28.62
N THR A 408 -32.56 19.31 -28.99
CA THR A 408 -32.78 20.41 -28.06
C THR A 408 -34.18 20.30 -27.47
N LEU A 409 -34.27 20.49 -26.15
CA LEU A 409 -35.56 20.62 -25.46
C LEU A 409 -36.04 22.07 -25.66
N VAL A 410 -37.16 22.22 -26.37
CA VAL A 410 -37.83 23.53 -26.59
C VAL A 410 -38.66 23.89 -25.37
#